data_AF-A0A086T864-F1
#
_entry.id   AF-A0A086T864-F1
#
_cell.length_a   1.000
_cell.length_b   1.000
_cell.length_c   1.000
_cell.angle_alpha   90.00
_cell.angle_beta   90.00
_cell.angle_gamma   90.00
#
_symmetry.space_group_name_H-M   'P 1'
#
loop_
_entity.id
_entity.type
_entity.pdbx_description
1 polymer ?
#
loop_
_entity_poly.entity_id
_entity_poly.type
_entity_poly.pdbx_seq_one_letter_code
_entity_poly.pdbx_strand_id
1 'polypeptide(L)'
;MAATSPTASSRRSATSSVASLKKSGDSAQPRRPTSLHSSSSQATTSLPVDTLVNHLLAAKRSLSSMTLVLRGHEIATQARSSFEDASILAAHAGFLRAAVLDQATILVRLRRRLQETYDWGTRDFRQLVRAMDETDGALEGTMGMLRGTAVQTVLRSEGETGRKTLMDFIDEESVHGMREAMKKSIGELQGIQQSFDGDLLRFDTDIRHLKKLLADATIPSLTGDDHQAGESEPMHIAERLDILIDHSSTMAELLASLTTHFDMCVTAIRTTEGAAALARRKAAEVTQSQGSENGGVSISGAIAEQESNDVSDLEPKTAKDRAEMLKVVVQDAGEVDDVVQEIQARLAAMEHESSILEDQAELTRRAYTGVLEAYAALGEIGDRLPDYMAAEGDFRQRWELEKDSVHAKLREMTDLREFYERYASAYDSLVLEVDRRKGVDERIGAIWRKAQDSVDKILEADLVAREAFRNDVGEFLPTDLWEGMQGPARRWKVVAVGDDGEVVEDSDAQQQTPAAER
;
A
#
# COMPACT_ATOMS: atom_id res chain seq x y z
N MET A 1 5.39 12.61 -43.55
CA MET A 1 3.99 13.08 -43.41
C MET A 1 3.76 13.35 -41.93
N ALA A 2 3.13 14.41 -41.46
CA ALA A 2 2.74 15.73 -41.97
C ALA A 2 1.94 16.32 -40.78
N ALA A 3 2.37 17.44 -40.20
CA ALA A 3 1.69 18.05 -39.07
C ALA A 3 0.63 19.07 -39.54
N THR A 4 -0.38 19.34 -38.71
CA THR A 4 -1.30 20.48 -38.90
C THR A 4 -1.69 21.10 -37.56
N SER A 5 -1.23 22.33 -37.33
CA SER A 5 -1.87 23.33 -36.46
C SER A 5 -2.99 24.05 -37.24
N PRO A 6 -3.80 24.88 -36.55
CA PRO A 6 -3.98 26.26 -36.99
C PRO A 6 -3.91 27.24 -35.80
N THR A 7 -2.90 28.12 -35.70
CA THR A 7 -2.77 29.45 -36.34
C THR A 7 -3.79 30.51 -35.90
N ALA A 8 -3.27 31.55 -35.27
CA ALA A 8 -3.95 32.76 -34.82
C ALA A 8 -4.60 33.59 -35.95
N SER A 9 -5.49 34.51 -35.57
CA SER A 9 -5.96 35.61 -36.42
C SER A 9 -5.78 36.93 -35.70
N SER A 10 -5.12 37.88 -36.36
CA SER A 10 -4.77 39.20 -35.81
C SER A 10 -5.54 40.29 -36.54
N ARG A 11 -6.21 41.19 -35.80
CA ARG A 11 -6.74 42.45 -36.32
C ARG A 11 -6.63 43.60 -35.30
N ARG A 12 -5.68 44.50 -35.57
CA ARG A 12 -5.83 45.95 -35.29
C ARG A 12 -6.78 46.53 -36.37
N SER A 13 -7.44 47.69 -36.24
CA SER A 13 -7.01 48.98 -35.68
C SER A 13 -8.20 49.94 -35.44
N ALA A 14 -8.00 50.99 -34.61
CA ALA A 14 -8.71 52.28 -34.56
C ALA A 14 -10.23 52.26 -34.25
N THR A 15 -10.84 53.17 -33.47
CA THR A 15 -10.78 54.65 -33.54
C THR A 15 -11.09 55.32 -32.18
N SER A 16 -11.03 56.66 -32.16
CA SER A 16 -11.21 57.55 -31.01
C SER A 16 -12.67 57.95 -30.67
N SER A 17 -12.82 58.54 -29.48
CA SER A 17 -13.73 59.65 -29.13
C SER A 17 -15.12 59.42 -28.51
N VAL A 18 -15.24 59.89 -27.26
CA VAL A 18 -16.21 60.90 -26.73
C VAL A 18 -17.71 60.78 -27.07
N ALA A 19 -18.54 60.51 -26.04
CA ALA A 19 -19.88 61.09 -25.81
C ALA A 19 -20.32 60.77 -24.35
N SER A 20 -20.44 61.74 -23.44
CA SER A 20 -21.59 62.66 -23.23
C SER A 20 -22.84 62.03 -22.57
N LEU A 21 -23.05 62.34 -21.29
CA LEU A 21 -24.38 62.43 -20.67
C LEU A 21 -24.70 63.90 -20.38
N LYS A 22 -25.85 64.38 -20.86
CA LYS A 22 -26.16 65.80 -21.01
C LYS A 22 -27.37 66.22 -20.18
N LYS A 23 -27.08 67.12 -19.23
CA LYS A 23 -27.94 68.09 -18.52
C LYS A 23 -29.21 68.56 -19.25
N SER A 24 -30.31 68.71 -18.48
CA SER A 24 -31.33 69.80 -18.50
C SER A 24 -32.27 69.64 -17.28
N GLY A 25 -32.75 70.65 -16.55
CA GLY A 25 -32.41 72.08 -16.51
C GLY A 25 -33.52 73.05 -16.96
N ASP A 26 -34.41 73.48 -16.04
CA ASP A 26 -35.17 74.77 -15.99
C ASP A 26 -36.19 74.73 -14.83
N SER A 27 -36.81 75.80 -14.29
CA SER A 27 -36.39 77.19 -13.97
C SER A 27 -37.57 77.91 -13.28
N ALA A 28 -37.34 78.65 -12.17
CA ALA A 28 -38.15 79.83 -11.75
C ALA A 28 -37.66 80.47 -10.43
N GLN A 29 -37.40 81.78 -10.47
CA GLN A 29 -37.34 82.72 -9.32
C GLN A 29 -38.69 83.52 -9.26
N PRO A 30 -38.94 84.56 -8.42
CA PRO A 30 -38.09 85.25 -7.42
C PRO A 30 -38.76 85.62 -6.06
N ARG A 31 -37.96 86.09 -5.08
CA ARG A 31 -37.99 87.48 -4.54
C ARG A 31 -37.05 87.71 -3.34
N ARG A 32 -36.56 88.95 -3.23
CA ARG A 32 -35.69 89.52 -2.17
C ARG A 32 -36.44 90.68 -1.51
N PRO A 33 -36.25 90.96 -0.21
CA PRO A 33 -35.49 92.15 0.22
C PRO A 33 -34.67 91.88 1.52
N THR A 34 -33.74 92.72 2.02
CA THR A 34 -33.08 93.94 1.51
C THR A 34 -31.65 94.05 2.06
N SER A 35 -30.87 94.95 1.45
CA SER A 35 -29.55 95.46 1.87
C SER A 35 -29.57 96.41 3.07
N LEU A 36 -28.51 96.39 3.89
CA LEU A 36 -27.97 97.57 4.57
C LEU A 36 -26.46 97.64 4.34
N HIS A 37 -25.93 98.86 4.16
CA HIS A 37 -24.54 99.11 3.79
C HIS A 37 -23.61 99.05 5.01
N SER A 38 -22.44 98.43 4.85
CA SER A 38 -21.22 98.74 5.61
C SER A 38 -20.00 98.54 4.71
N SER A 39 -19.60 99.60 4.03
CA SER A 39 -18.36 99.68 3.27
C SER A 39 -17.19 100.05 4.18
N SER A 40 -16.16 99.22 4.31
CA SER A 40 -14.79 99.67 4.62
C SER A 40 -13.74 98.55 4.59
N SER A 41 -12.51 98.96 4.32
CA SER A 41 -11.23 98.30 4.66
C SER A 41 -10.88 96.96 3.99
N GLN A 42 -9.76 97.01 3.26
CA GLN A 42 -8.80 95.91 3.18
C GLN A 42 -8.41 95.49 4.61
N ALA A 43 -9.04 94.42 5.12
CA ALA A 43 -8.57 93.77 6.33
C ALA A 43 -7.44 92.81 5.93
N THR A 44 -6.23 93.12 6.36
CA THR A 44 -5.13 92.15 6.42
C THR A 44 -5.61 90.93 7.20
N THR A 45 -5.65 89.76 6.58
CA THR A 45 -6.01 88.49 7.23
C THR A 45 -4.85 88.01 8.11
N SER A 46 -4.59 88.76 9.18
CA SER A 46 -3.66 88.36 10.24
C SER A 46 -4.33 87.27 11.09
N LEU A 47 -4.05 86.01 10.76
CA LEU A 47 -4.35 84.90 11.67
C LEU A 47 -3.62 85.15 13.00
N PRO A 48 -4.25 84.89 14.15
CA PRO A 48 -3.58 85.03 15.44
C PRO A 48 -2.41 84.05 15.53
N VAL A 49 -1.23 84.57 15.90
CA VAL A 49 0.03 83.83 16.01
C VAL A 49 -0.10 82.58 16.89
N ASP A 50 -0.92 82.65 17.96
CA ASP A 50 -1.20 81.51 18.83
C ASP A 50 -1.86 80.33 18.12
N THR A 51 -2.72 80.59 17.13
CA THR A 51 -3.39 79.54 16.35
C THR A 51 -2.41 78.84 15.41
N LEU A 52 -1.53 79.60 14.74
CA LEU A 52 -0.46 79.01 13.91
C LEU A 52 0.48 78.13 14.74
N VAL A 53 0.88 78.57 15.93
CA VAL A 53 1.73 77.76 16.82
C VAL A 53 1.00 76.52 17.34
N ASN A 54 -0.31 76.59 17.59
CA ASN A 54 -1.11 75.41 17.94
C ASN A 54 -1.18 74.41 16.76
N HIS A 55 -1.35 74.89 15.51
CA HIS A 55 -1.31 74.03 14.32
C HIS A 55 0.07 73.39 14.11
N LEU A 56 1.18 74.11 14.30
CA LEU A 56 2.53 73.52 14.27
C LEU A 56 2.71 72.44 15.36
N LEU A 57 2.18 72.66 16.57
CA LEU A 57 2.24 71.65 17.64
C LEU A 57 1.37 70.43 17.34
N ALA A 58 0.24 70.60 16.64
CA ALA A 58 -0.57 69.50 16.14
C ALA A 58 0.15 68.73 15.01
N ALA A 59 0.70 69.43 14.02
CA ALA A 59 1.51 68.83 12.95
C ALA A 59 2.75 68.09 13.49
N LYS A 60 3.42 68.61 14.52
CA LYS A 60 4.49 67.87 15.21
C LYS A 60 3.98 66.57 15.84
N ARG A 61 2.79 66.58 16.43
CA ARG A 61 2.19 65.37 17.04
C ARG A 61 1.77 64.37 15.98
N SER A 62 1.17 64.79 14.88
CA SER A 62 0.79 63.89 13.79
C SER A 62 2.00 63.24 13.11
N LEU A 63 3.17 63.90 13.06
CA LEU A 63 4.43 63.28 12.65
C LEU A 63 4.88 62.09 13.52
N SER A 64 4.34 61.90 14.73
CA SER A 64 4.57 60.66 15.49
C SER A 64 3.98 59.41 14.81
N SER A 65 3.05 59.57 13.87
CA SER A 65 2.56 58.49 12.98
C SER A 65 3.66 57.84 12.12
N MET A 66 4.84 58.46 12.01
CA MET A 66 6.03 57.84 11.39
C MET A 66 6.33 56.44 11.95
N THR A 67 6.12 56.21 13.26
CA THR A 67 6.34 54.87 13.86
C THR A 67 5.30 53.85 13.39
N LEU A 68 4.06 54.27 13.15
CA LEU A 68 2.98 53.44 12.61
C LEU A 68 3.25 53.07 11.15
N VAL A 69 3.80 54.00 10.36
CA VAL A 69 4.14 53.78 8.95
C VAL A 69 5.37 52.90 8.81
N LEU A 70 6.39 53.08 9.66
CA LEU A 70 7.52 52.15 9.76
C LEU A 70 7.02 50.74 10.13
N ARG A 71 6.10 50.62 11.10
CA ARG A 71 5.51 49.34 11.49
C ARG A 71 4.71 48.68 10.36
N GLY A 72 3.91 49.45 9.61
CA GLY A 72 3.22 48.97 8.41
C GLY A 72 4.21 48.46 7.36
N HIS A 73 5.30 49.19 7.12
CA HIS A 73 6.35 48.76 6.21
C HIS A 73 7.05 47.47 6.66
N GLU A 74 7.37 47.33 7.95
CA GLU A 74 7.89 46.08 8.53
C GLU A 74 6.94 44.90 8.23
N ILE A 75 5.64 45.05 8.54
CA ILE A 75 4.61 44.04 8.26
C ILE A 75 4.58 43.68 6.77
N ALA A 76 4.66 44.67 5.87
CA ALA A 76 4.68 44.43 4.42
C ALA A 76 5.93 43.67 3.93
N THR A 77 7.10 43.99 4.48
CA THR A 77 8.33 43.24 4.16
C THR A 77 8.31 41.83 4.73
N GLN A 78 7.81 41.65 5.95
CA GLN A 78 7.67 40.35 6.61
C GLN A 78 6.68 39.45 5.86
N ALA A 79 5.47 39.95 5.56
CA ALA A 79 4.43 39.23 4.82
C ALA A 79 4.90 38.81 3.41
N ARG A 80 5.68 39.66 2.73
CA ARG A 80 6.30 39.29 1.45
C ARG A 80 7.28 38.12 1.61
N SER A 81 8.21 38.23 2.57
CA SER A 81 9.21 37.17 2.79
C SER A 81 8.59 35.84 3.20
N SER A 82 7.57 35.85 4.07
CA SER A 82 6.88 34.63 4.52
C SER A 82 6.08 33.97 3.40
N PHE A 83 5.51 34.74 2.48
CA PHE A 83 4.88 34.21 1.27
C PHE A 83 5.88 33.69 0.25
N GLU A 84 7.00 34.38 0.02
CA GLU A 84 8.07 33.89 -0.86
C GLU A 84 8.56 32.51 -0.37
N ASP A 85 8.88 32.39 0.92
CA ASP A 85 9.22 31.12 1.57
C ASP A 85 8.10 30.07 1.45
N ALA A 86 6.85 30.44 1.75
CA ALA A 86 5.71 29.52 1.65
C ALA A 86 5.48 29.02 0.22
N SER A 87 5.66 29.89 -0.79
CA SER A 87 5.51 29.53 -2.20
C SER A 87 6.56 28.52 -2.66
N ILE A 88 7.81 28.68 -2.20
CA ILE A 88 8.91 27.74 -2.43
C ILE A 88 8.61 26.41 -1.73
N LEU A 89 8.16 26.44 -0.47
CA LEU A 89 7.80 25.24 0.29
C LEU A 89 6.61 24.49 -0.34
N ALA A 90 5.59 25.18 -0.84
CA ALA A 90 4.46 24.56 -1.54
C ALA A 90 4.90 23.94 -2.87
N ALA A 91 5.76 24.60 -3.64
CA ALA A 91 6.31 24.04 -4.88
C ALA A 91 7.15 22.78 -4.61
N HIS A 92 8.01 22.80 -3.58
CA HIS A 92 8.78 21.62 -3.16
C HIS A 92 7.87 20.50 -2.64
N ALA A 93 6.86 20.82 -1.82
CA ALA A 93 5.88 19.85 -1.33
C ALA A 93 5.11 19.21 -2.50
N GLY A 94 4.67 20.01 -3.49
CA GLY A 94 3.96 19.53 -4.67
C GLY A 94 4.82 18.59 -5.52
N PHE A 95 6.07 18.95 -5.79
CA PHE A 95 7.02 18.11 -6.50
C PHE A 95 7.30 16.78 -5.78
N LEU A 96 7.61 16.83 -4.47
CA LEU A 96 7.86 15.64 -3.67
C LEU A 96 6.61 14.76 -3.55
N ARG A 97 5.42 15.35 -3.37
CA ARG A 97 4.14 14.64 -3.37
C ARG A 97 3.91 13.89 -4.67
N ALA A 98 4.14 14.53 -5.82
CA ALA A 98 4.00 13.89 -7.13
C ALA A 98 4.99 12.72 -7.29
N ALA A 99 6.26 12.92 -6.92
CA ALA A 99 7.26 11.85 -6.96
C ALA A 99 6.90 10.67 -6.04
N VAL A 100 6.41 10.93 -4.83
CA VAL A 100 5.96 9.89 -3.88
C VAL A 100 4.71 9.15 -4.40
N LEU A 101 3.78 9.83 -5.08
CA LEU A 101 2.63 9.19 -5.74
C LEU A 101 3.06 8.23 -6.87
N ASP A 102 4.00 8.66 -7.71
CA ASP A 102 4.53 7.84 -8.79
C ASP A 102 5.22 6.58 -8.25
N GLN A 103 6.07 6.73 -7.21
CA GLN A 103 6.71 5.58 -6.56
C GLN A 103 5.69 4.68 -5.83
N ALA A 104 4.70 5.23 -5.13
CA ALA A 104 3.62 4.44 -4.53
C ALA A 104 2.83 3.66 -5.59
N THR A 105 2.68 4.21 -6.80
CA THR A 105 2.05 3.51 -7.93
C THR A 105 2.92 2.36 -8.45
N ILE A 106 4.25 2.50 -8.44
CA ILE A 106 5.20 1.43 -8.75
C ILE A 106 5.15 0.33 -7.67
N LEU A 107 5.15 0.70 -6.38
CA LEU A 107 5.03 -0.25 -5.27
C LEU A 107 3.73 -1.09 -5.36
N VAL A 108 2.59 -0.47 -5.68
CA VAL A 108 1.32 -1.18 -5.91
C VAL A 108 1.43 -2.16 -7.09
N ARG A 109 2.13 -1.81 -8.18
CA ARG A 109 2.36 -2.71 -9.32
C ARG A 109 3.26 -3.90 -8.93
N LEU A 110 4.29 -3.67 -8.12
CA LEU A 110 5.15 -4.74 -7.59
C LEU A 110 4.38 -5.66 -6.65
N ARG A 111 3.65 -5.10 -5.67
CA ARG A 111 2.77 -5.83 -4.76
C ARG A 111 1.77 -6.74 -5.49
N ARG A 112 1.23 -6.29 -6.63
CA ARG A 112 0.37 -7.10 -7.50
C ARG A 112 1.11 -8.26 -8.15
N ARG A 113 2.35 -8.08 -8.62
CA ARG A 113 3.18 -9.18 -9.16
C ARG A 113 3.51 -10.23 -8.10
N LEU A 114 3.81 -9.80 -6.87
CA LEU A 114 4.00 -10.71 -5.74
C LEU A 114 2.72 -11.50 -5.42
N GLN A 115 1.54 -10.86 -5.52
CA GLN A 115 0.25 -11.57 -5.44
C GLN A 115 0.07 -12.58 -6.57
N GLU A 116 0.40 -12.21 -7.82
CA GLU A 116 0.29 -13.09 -8.99
C GLU A 116 1.15 -14.38 -8.81
N THR A 117 2.33 -14.27 -8.18
CA THR A 117 3.19 -15.41 -7.79
C THR A 117 2.57 -16.24 -6.66
N TYR A 118 2.05 -15.61 -5.59
CA TYR A 118 1.36 -16.32 -4.51
C TYR A 118 0.12 -17.08 -5.03
N ASP A 119 -0.76 -16.42 -5.77
CA ASP A 119 -1.97 -16.98 -6.35
C ASP A 119 -1.67 -18.10 -7.36
N TRP A 120 -0.52 -18.05 -8.03
CA TRP A 120 0.00 -19.17 -8.83
C TRP A 120 0.37 -20.36 -7.94
N GLY A 121 1.18 -20.16 -6.89
CA GLY A 121 1.57 -21.23 -5.96
C GLY A 121 0.37 -21.87 -5.26
N THR A 122 -0.61 -21.08 -4.81
CA THR A 122 -1.85 -21.62 -4.21
C THR A 122 -2.71 -22.39 -5.21
N ARG A 123 -2.64 -22.10 -6.52
CA ARG A 123 -3.32 -22.90 -7.56
C ARG A 123 -2.59 -24.20 -7.86
N ASP A 124 -1.26 -24.13 -8.02
CA ASP A 124 -0.40 -25.29 -8.25
C ASP A 124 -0.47 -26.26 -7.06
N PHE A 125 -0.51 -25.76 -5.83
CA PHE A 125 -0.77 -26.54 -4.61
C PHE A 125 -2.08 -27.34 -4.68
N ARG A 126 -3.18 -26.68 -5.05
CA ARG A 126 -4.48 -27.35 -5.17
C ARG A 126 -4.52 -28.38 -6.29
N GLN A 127 -3.66 -28.25 -7.30
CA GLN A 127 -3.50 -29.27 -8.34
C GLN A 127 -2.65 -30.45 -7.81
N LEU A 128 -1.55 -30.17 -7.11
CA LEU A 128 -0.67 -31.18 -6.53
C LEU A 128 -1.39 -32.04 -5.49
N VAL A 129 -2.11 -31.43 -4.54
CA VAL A 129 -2.92 -32.14 -3.52
C VAL A 129 -3.95 -33.07 -4.17
N ARG A 130 -4.62 -32.65 -5.26
CA ARG A 130 -5.55 -33.53 -5.98
C ARG A 130 -4.87 -34.74 -6.61
N ALA A 131 -3.67 -34.56 -7.16
CA ALA A 131 -2.89 -35.68 -7.69
C ALA A 131 -2.44 -36.64 -6.58
N MET A 132 -2.10 -36.11 -5.40
CA MET A 132 -1.84 -36.93 -4.20
C MET A 132 -3.07 -37.74 -3.80
N ASP A 133 -4.23 -37.08 -3.60
CA ASP A 133 -5.48 -37.75 -3.24
C ASP A 133 -5.90 -38.82 -4.26
N GLU A 134 -5.69 -38.57 -5.56
CA GLU A 134 -6.01 -39.51 -6.64
C GLU A 134 -5.09 -40.74 -6.64
N THR A 135 -3.77 -40.56 -6.48
CA THR A 135 -2.82 -41.69 -6.39
C THR A 135 -2.97 -42.48 -5.09
N ASP A 136 -3.23 -41.82 -3.96
CA ASP A 136 -3.48 -42.46 -2.67
C ASP A 136 -4.78 -43.27 -2.70
N GLY A 137 -5.87 -42.70 -3.23
CA GLY A 137 -7.13 -43.41 -3.42
C GLY A 137 -7.02 -44.60 -4.38
N ALA A 138 -6.18 -44.52 -5.41
CA ALA A 138 -5.90 -45.64 -6.30
C ALA A 138 -5.10 -46.76 -5.62
N LEU A 139 -4.07 -46.41 -4.84
CA LEU A 139 -3.29 -47.38 -4.05
C LEU A 139 -4.18 -48.05 -2.98
N GLU A 140 -4.96 -47.28 -2.23
CA GLU A 140 -5.96 -47.78 -1.26
C GLU A 140 -6.95 -48.75 -1.92
N GLY A 141 -7.42 -48.43 -3.14
CA GLY A 141 -8.25 -49.34 -3.94
C GLY A 141 -7.59 -50.69 -4.21
N THR A 142 -6.30 -50.71 -4.56
CA THR A 142 -5.56 -51.97 -4.77
C THR A 142 -5.30 -52.74 -3.47
N MET A 143 -5.01 -52.05 -2.35
CA MET A 143 -4.88 -52.69 -1.03
C MET A 143 -6.23 -53.26 -0.55
N GLY A 144 -7.34 -52.57 -0.81
CA GLY A 144 -8.70 -53.04 -0.55
C GLY A 144 -9.06 -54.30 -1.35
N MET A 145 -8.67 -54.36 -2.62
CA MET A 145 -8.78 -55.56 -3.46
C MET A 145 -8.00 -56.74 -2.85
N LEU A 146 -6.72 -56.53 -2.52
CA LEU A 146 -5.86 -57.55 -1.90
C LEU A 146 -6.41 -58.04 -0.54
N ARG A 147 -7.04 -57.16 0.25
CA ARG A 147 -7.69 -57.50 1.53
C ARG A 147 -8.96 -58.33 1.33
N GLY A 148 -9.65 -58.15 0.21
CA GLY A 148 -10.79 -58.97 -0.20
C GLY A 148 -10.40 -60.38 -0.67
N THR A 149 -9.25 -60.50 -1.32
CA THR A 149 -8.73 -61.77 -1.87
C THR A 149 -8.25 -62.70 -0.75
N ALA A 150 -8.95 -63.82 -0.56
CA ALA A 150 -8.62 -64.82 0.45
C ALA A 150 -7.66 -65.89 -0.09
N VAL A 151 -6.65 -66.25 0.71
CA VAL A 151 -5.70 -67.30 0.33
C VAL A 151 -6.38 -68.67 0.37
N GLN A 152 -6.25 -69.46 -0.69
CA GLN A 152 -6.83 -70.80 -0.78
C GLN A 152 -6.29 -71.72 0.31
N THR A 153 -7.13 -72.63 0.81
CA THR A 153 -6.79 -73.55 1.91
C THR A 153 -5.61 -74.48 1.59
N VAL A 154 -5.43 -74.81 0.31
CA VAL A 154 -4.35 -75.67 -0.21
C VAL A 154 -2.96 -75.05 -0.04
N LEU A 155 -2.89 -73.71 -0.04
CA LEU A 155 -1.65 -72.95 0.10
C LEU A 155 -1.36 -72.54 1.57
N ARG A 156 -2.14 -73.05 2.53
CA ARG A 156 -1.94 -72.80 3.96
C ARG A 156 -1.14 -73.94 4.57
N SER A 157 -0.32 -73.63 5.56
CA SER A 157 0.36 -74.66 6.36
C SER A 157 -0.65 -75.44 7.21
N GLU A 158 -0.37 -76.73 7.41
CA GLU A 158 -1.23 -77.60 8.21
C GLU A 158 -1.29 -77.12 9.66
N GLY A 159 -2.50 -76.75 10.11
CA GLY A 159 -2.76 -76.27 11.47
C GLY A 159 -3.16 -74.80 11.61
N GLU A 160 -3.10 -73.98 10.56
CA GLU A 160 -3.49 -72.56 10.65
C GLU A 160 -5.02 -72.34 10.63
N THR A 161 -5.55 -71.83 11.73
CA THR A 161 -7.00 -71.68 11.99
C THR A 161 -7.63 -70.35 11.55
N GLY A 162 -6.92 -69.53 10.76
CA GLY A 162 -7.37 -68.21 10.30
C GLY A 162 -7.67 -68.13 8.79
N ARG A 163 -8.59 -67.24 8.38
CA ARG A 163 -8.75 -66.84 6.97
C ARG A 163 -7.71 -65.77 6.64
N LYS A 164 -6.54 -66.22 6.17
CA LYS A 164 -5.51 -65.31 5.64
C LYS A 164 -5.97 -64.63 4.34
N THR A 165 -5.62 -63.36 4.19
CA THR A 165 -5.83 -62.53 3.01
C THR A 165 -4.51 -62.28 2.29
N LEU A 166 -4.56 -61.83 1.03
CA LEU A 166 -3.35 -61.58 0.25
C LEU A 166 -2.56 -60.36 0.79
N MET A 167 -3.22 -59.45 1.53
CA MET A 167 -2.56 -58.36 2.27
C MET A 167 -1.67 -58.83 3.42
N ASP A 168 -1.96 -59.97 4.05
CA ASP A 168 -1.23 -60.42 5.27
C ASP A 168 0.24 -60.79 5.00
N PHE A 169 0.64 -60.79 3.71
CA PHE A 169 1.98 -61.11 3.21
C PHE A 169 2.72 -59.87 2.66
N ILE A 170 2.14 -58.68 2.83
CA ILE A 170 2.63 -57.40 2.30
C ILE A 170 3.03 -56.48 3.45
N ASP A 171 4.08 -55.70 3.25
CA ASP A 171 4.51 -54.67 4.20
C ASP A 171 3.66 -53.39 4.10
N GLU A 172 2.72 -53.21 5.03
CA GLU A 172 1.93 -51.97 5.21
C GLU A 172 2.76 -50.79 5.77
N GLU A 173 3.93 -51.02 6.39
CA GLU A 173 4.78 -49.96 6.97
C GLU A 173 5.33 -49.04 5.88
N SER A 174 5.73 -49.60 4.74
CA SER A 174 6.16 -48.85 3.56
C SER A 174 5.14 -47.81 3.07
N VAL A 175 3.85 -48.19 3.04
CA VAL A 175 2.74 -47.31 2.63
C VAL A 175 2.52 -46.20 3.65
N HIS A 176 2.50 -46.55 4.95
CA HIS A 176 2.34 -45.56 6.01
C HIS A 176 3.50 -44.54 6.05
N GLY A 177 4.73 -45.00 5.83
CA GLY A 177 5.91 -44.14 5.72
C GLY A 177 5.79 -43.12 4.57
N MET A 178 5.31 -43.54 3.40
CA MET A 178 5.05 -42.62 2.28
C MET A 178 3.94 -41.61 2.58
N ARG A 179 2.83 -42.03 3.21
CA ARG A 179 1.72 -41.13 3.57
C ARG A 179 2.13 -40.07 4.59
N GLU A 180 2.87 -40.45 5.64
CA GLU A 180 3.36 -39.45 6.61
C GLU A 180 4.43 -38.53 6.01
N ALA A 181 5.29 -39.02 5.08
CA ALA A 181 6.22 -38.17 4.34
C ALA A 181 5.48 -37.13 3.46
N MET A 182 4.44 -37.55 2.73
CA MET A 182 3.58 -36.66 1.94
C MET A 182 2.84 -35.62 2.80
N LYS A 183 2.32 -36.04 3.96
CA LYS A 183 1.63 -35.15 4.91
C LYS A 183 2.59 -34.13 5.53
N LYS A 184 3.82 -34.54 5.83
CA LYS A 184 4.89 -33.63 6.27
C LYS A 184 5.21 -32.60 5.18
N SER A 185 5.39 -33.06 3.93
CA SER A 185 5.60 -32.23 2.75
C SER A 185 4.51 -31.16 2.58
N ILE A 186 3.23 -31.55 2.67
CA ILE A 186 2.08 -30.62 2.68
C ILE A 186 2.21 -29.57 3.79
N GLY A 187 2.62 -29.99 5.00
CA GLY A 187 2.80 -29.08 6.14
C GLY A 187 3.92 -28.05 5.93
N GLU A 188 5.06 -28.47 5.39
CA GLU A 188 6.17 -27.56 5.03
C GLU A 188 5.74 -26.57 3.94
N LEU A 189 5.00 -27.05 2.94
CA LEU A 189 4.47 -26.26 1.83
C LEU A 189 3.42 -25.22 2.26
N GLN A 190 2.57 -25.57 3.23
CA GLN A 190 1.65 -24.64 3.88
C GLN A 190 2.40 -23.59 4.73
N GLY A 191 3.46 -23.99 5.44
CA GLY A 191 4.30 -23.05 6.20
C GLY A 191 4.99 -22.02 5.30
N ILE A 192 5.48 -22.45 4.13
CA ILE A 192 6.06 -21.57 3.10
C ILE A 192 5.01 -20.56 2.58
N GLN A 193 3.79 -21.02 2.30
CA GLN A 193 2.68 -20.12 1.90
C GLN A 193 2.32 -19.10 3.00
N GLN A 194 2.19 -19.52 4.26
CA GLN A 194 1.85 -18.64 5.37
C GLN A 194 2.93 -17.58 5.64
N SER A 195 4.22 -17.94 5.49
CA SER A 195 5.32 -16.99 5.61
C SER A 195 5.21 -15.89 4.56
N PHE A 196 5.03 -16.27 3.28
CA PHE A 196 4.99 -15.31 2.18
C PHE A 196 3.71 -14.44 2.22
N ASP A 197 2.56 -14.99 2.62
CA ASP A 197 1.33 -14.20 2.85
C ASP A 197 1.54 -13.13 3.94
N GLY A 198 2.27 -13.47 5.02
CA GLY A 198 2.66 -12.52 6.06
C GLY A 198 3.51 -11.35 5.54
N ASP A 199 4.47 -11.62 4.67
CA ASP A 199 5.30 -10.60 4.01
C ASP A 199 4.48 -9.71 3.06
N LEU A 200 3.54 -10.30 2.31
CA LEU A 200 2.60 -9.57 1.45
C LEU A 200 1.68 -8.63 2.26
N LEU A 201 1.15 -9.10 3.39
CA LEU A 201 0.32 -8.29 4.30
C LEU A 201 1.10 -7.16 4.97
N ARG A 202 2.39 -7.37 5.27
CA ARG A 202 3.29 -6.32 5.76
C ARG A 202 3.51 -5.26 4.68
N PHE A 203 3.77 -5.66 3.43
CA PHE A 203 3.94 -4.74 2.31
C PHE A 203 2.65 -3.94 1.99
N ASP A 204 1.46 -4.55 2.09
CA ASP A 204 0.18 -3.81 2.00
C ASP A 204 -0.01 -2.80 3.13
N THR A 205 0.50 -3.11 4.32
CA THR A 205 0.43 -2.22 5.48
C THR A 205 1.35 -1.01 5.29
N ASP A 206 2.57 -1.24 4.80
CA ASP A 206 3.54 -0.23 4.38
C ASP A 206 2.93 0.72 3.30
N ILE A 207 2.37 0.17 2.22
CA ILE A 207 1.73 0.96 1.14
C ILE A 207 0.53 1.78 1.67
N ARG A 208 -0.29 1.21 2.56
CA ARG A 208 -1.42 1.91 3.17
C ARG A 208 -0.96 3.04 4.10
N HIS A 209 0.10 2.80 4.88
CA HIS A 209 0.69 3.81 5.75
C HIS A 209 1.21 5.01 4.94
N LEU A 210 1.99 4.74 3.88
CA LEU A 210 2.49 5.78 2.97
C LEU A 210 1.36 6.62 2.35
N LYS A 211 0.29 5.96 1.87
CA LYS A 211 -0.89 6.64 1.33
C LYS A 211 -1.62 7.48 2.38
N LYS A 212 -1.66 7.02 3.64
CA LYS A 212 -2.28 7.77 4.74
C LYS A 212 -1.48 9.04 5.06
N LEU A 213 -0.16 8.93 5.28
CA LEU A 213 0.71 10.10 5.50
C LEU A 213 0.52 11.15 4.39
N LEU A 214 0.41 10.70 3.14
CA LEU A 214 0.20 11.58 2.01
C LEU A 214 -1.21 12.18 1.92
N ALA A 215 -2.24 11.48 2.40
CA ALA A 215 -3.59 12.04 2.51
C ALA A 215 -3.66 13.10 3.63
N ASP A 216 -3.03 12.82 4.77
CA ASP A 216 -2.96 13.72 5.93
C ASP A 216 -2.16 15.00 5.58
N ALA A 217 -1.10 14.89 4.76
CA ALA A 217 -0.29 15.99 4.26
C ALA A 217 -0.98 16.79 3.11
N THR A 218 -2.13 17.40 3.39
CA THR A 218 -2.84 18.26 2.43
C THR A 218 -2.09 19.57 2.17
N ILE A 219 -1.72 19.82 0.91
CA ILE A 219 -1.05 21.06 0.49
C ILE A 219 -2.13 22.12 0.19
N PRO A 220 -2.12 23.30 0.84
CA PRO A 220 -3.05 24.38 0.50
C PRO A 220 -2.77 24.90 -0.92
N SER A 221 -3.82 25.09 -1.71
CA SER A 221 -3.69 25.66 -3.06
C SER A 221 -3.39 27.16 -2.97
N LEU A 222 -2.11 27.53 -3.16
CA LEU A 222 -1.70 28.93 -3.19
C LEU A 222 -2.17 29.66 -4.47
N THR A 223 -2.54 28.92 -5.52
CA THR A 223 -2.84 29.43 -6.86
C THR A 223 -4.26 29.14 -7.36
N GLY A 224 -5.14 28.55 -6.53
CA GLY A 224 -6.59 28.52 -6.78
C GLY A 224 -7.10 27.66 -7.94
N ASP A 225 -6.32 26.70 -8.45
CA ASP A 225 -6.69 25.89 -9.62
C ASP A 225 -7.58 24.65 -9.29
N ASP A 226 -8.09 24.57 -8.05
CA ASP A 226 -8.90 23.44 -7.58
C ASP A 226 -10.39 23.81 -7.58
N HIS A 227 -11.07 23.51 -8.70
CA HIS A 227 -12.49 23.79 -8.91
C HIS A 227 -13.41 22.92 -8.02
N GLN A 228 -13.52 23.25 -6.72
CA GLN A 228 -14.62 22.79 -5.87
C GLN A 228 -15.63 23.93 -5.67
N ALA A 229 -16.71 23.87 -6.44
CA ALA A 229 -17.79 24.85 -6.39
C ALA A 229 -18.59 24.71 -5.08
N GLY A 230 -18.41 25.65 -4.15
CA GLY A 230 -19.20 25.72 -2.93
C GLY A 230 -18.75 26.85 -1.99
N GLU A 231 -19.52 27.94 -1.97
CA GLU A 231 -19.53 29.01 -0.96
C GLU A 231 -18.24 29.84 -0.77
N SER A 232 -18.29 31.09 -1.26
CA SER A 232 -17.31 32.17 -1.05
C SER A 232 -15.86 31.84 -1.47
N GLU A 233 -15.49 32.22 -2.70
CA GLU A 233 -14.08 32.15 -3.14
C GLU A 233 -13.18 32.91 -2.15
N PRO A 234 -12.20 32.24 -1.51
CA PRO A 234 -11.29 32.91 -0.60
C PRO A 234 -10.33 33.79 -1.40
N MET A 235 -10.38 35.10 -1.14
CA MET A 235 -9.51 36.11 -1.76
C MET A 235 -8.05 35.64 -1.83
N HIS A 236 -7.47 35.70 -3.04
CA HIS A 236 -6.24 34.98 -3.36
C HIS A 236 -5.05 35.47 -2.53
N ILE A 237 -4.09 34.59 -2.25
CA ILE A 237 -2.93 34.89 -1.39
C ILE A 237 -2.03 35.98 -2.02
N ALA A 238 -1.93 36.01 -3.35
CA ALA A 238 -1.24 37.07 -4.09
C ALA A 238 -2.01 38.41 -4.03
N GLU A 239 -3.33 38.38 -4.19
CA GLU A 239 -4.21 39.55 -4.10
C GLU A 239 -4.17 40.18 -2.68
N ARG A 240 -4.13 39.32 -1.67
CA ARG A 240 -3.91 39.65 -0.25
C ARG A 240 -2.58 40.37 -0.01
N LEU A 241 -1.52 39.98 -0.70
CA LEU A 241 -0.24 40.69 -0.68
C LEU A 241 -0.29 42.04 -1.39
N ASP A 242 -0.94 42.11 -2.55
CA ASP A 242 -1.08 43.36 -3.31
C ASP A 242 -1.86 44.42 -2.49
N ILE A 243 -2.91 44.01 -1.78
CA ILE A 243 -3.65 44.86 -0.82
C ILE A 243 -2.74 45.37 0.30
N LEU A 244 -1.90 44.50 0.86
CA LEU A 244 -1.00 44.85 1.97
C LEU A 244 0.13 45.79 1.49
N ILE A 245 0.59 45.64 0.24
CA ILE A 245 1.52 46.57 -0.43
C ILE A 245 0.85 47.93 -0.70
N ASP A 246 -0.41 47.95 -1.16
CA ASP A 246 -1.18 49.20 -1.36
C ASP A 246 -1.37 49.96 -0.05
N HIS A 247 -1.74 49.27 1.04
CA HIS A 247 -1.80 49.86 2.38
C HIS A 247 -0.45 50.46 2.81
N SER A 248 0.67 49.77 2.59
CA SER A 248 2.00 50.33 2.89
C SER A 248 2.34 51.56 2.04
N SER A 249 1.97 51.58 0.75
CA SER A 249 2.24 52.70 -0.16
C SER A 249 1.42 53.93 0.22
N THR A 250 0.12 53.75 0.41
CA THR A 250 -0.82 54.81 0.82
C THR A 250 -0.49 55.37 2.20
N MET A 251 -0.07 54.55 3.17
CA MET A 251 0.43 55.04 4.46
C MET A 251 1.68 55.93 4.31
N ALA A 252 2.58 55.64 3.36
CA ALA A 252 3.74 56.47 3.07
C ALA A 252 3.36 57.79 2.38
N GLU A 253 2.37 57.79 1.48
CA GLU A 253 1.81 59.00 0.86
C GLU A 253 1.16 59.92 1.91
N LEU A 254 0.39 59.36 2.85
CA LEU A 254 -0.21 60.10 3.96
C LEU A 254 0.86 60.71 4.88
N LEU A 255 1.95 59.98 5.18
CA LEU A 255 3.08 60.52 5.94
C LEU A 255 3.82 61.65 5.19
N ALA A 256 3.99 61.51 3.88
CA ALA A 256 4.57 62.56 3.04
C ALA A 256 3.71 63.83 3.08
N SER A 257 2.38 63.68 2.99
CA SER A 257 1.42 64.78 3.15
C SER A 257 1.53 65.47 4.52
N LEU A 258 1.56 64.71 5.62
CA LEU A 258 1.77 65.25 6.97
C LEU A 258 3.13 65.96 7.12
N THR A 259 4.17 65.48 6.44
CA THR A 259 5.50 66.11 6.44
C THR A 259 5.50 67.42 5.67
N THR A 260 4.90 67.46 4.47
CA THR A 260 4.74 68.72 3.72
C THR A 260 3.89 69.75 4.49
N HIS A 261 2.83 69.31 5.17
CA HIS A 261 2.03 70.18 6.02
C HIS A 261 2.82 70.73 7.22
N PHE A 262 3.67 69.91 7.84
CA PHE A 262 4.60 70.37 8.89
C PHE A 262 5.59 71.41 8.35
N ASP A 263 6.23 71.17 7.20
CA ASP A 263 7.17 72.10 6.58
C ASP A 263 6.50 73.43 6.16
N MET A 264 5.24 73.36 5.71
CA MET A 264 4.41 74.54 5.46
C MET A 264 4.05 75.28 6.76
N CYS A 265 3.77 74.59 7.86
CA CYS A 265 3.57 75.21 9.18
C CYS A 265 4.83 75.92 9.69
N VAL A 266 6.00 75.30 9.54
CA VAL A 266 7.30 75.91 9.90
C VAL A 266 7.55 77.15 9.03
N THR A 267 7.32 77.06 7.72
CA THR A 267 7.47 78.20 6.79
C THR A 267 6.49 79.34 7.08
N ALA A 268 5.23 79.03 7.43
CA ALA A 268 4.24 80.01 7.85
C ALA A 268 4.62 80.75 9.14
N ILE A 269 5.21 80.05 10.11
CA ILE A 269 5.69 80.63 11.36
C ILE A 269 6.99 81.43 11.16
N ARG A 270 7.90 80.97 10.29
CA ARG A 270 9.14 81.69 9.93
C ARG A 270 8.85 83.01 9.22
N THR A 271 7.85 83.03 8.34
CA THR A 271 7.44 84.22 7.56
C THR A 271 6.46 85.16 8.28
N THR A 272 6.04 84.81 9.50
CA THR A 272 5.16 85.65 10.34
C THR A 272 5.96 86.32 11.46
N GLU A 273 5.97 87.66 11.48
CA GLU A 273 6.75 88.45 12.43
C GLU A 273 6.40 88.10 13.89
N GLY A 274 7.43 87.82 14.71
CA GLY A 274 7.28 87.43 16.11
C GLY A 274 6.83 85.98 16.38
N ALA A 275 6.29 85.27 15.38
CA ALA A 275 5.73 83.93 15.57
C ALA A 275 6.79 82.88 15.93
N ALA A 276 7.98 82.93 15.31
CA ALA A 276 9.07 81.99 15.60
C ALA A 276 9.54 82.02 17.07
N ALA A 277 9.55 83.21 17.71
CA ALA A 277 9.91 83.34 19.12
C ALA A 277 8.84 82.74 20.06
N LEU A 278 7.56 82.96 19.73
CA LEU A 278 6.43 82.39 20.47
C LEU A 278 6.35 80.86 20.29
N ALA A 279 6.64 80.35 19.08
CA ALA A 279 6.74 78.93 18.78
C ALA A 279 7.84 78.24 19.59
N ARG A 280 9.06 78.80 19.59
CA ARG A 280 10.19 78.30 20.39
C ARG A 280 9.87 78.26 21.89
N ARG A 281 9.19 79.30 22.41
CA ARG A 281 8.76 79.34 23.81
C ARG A 281 7.70 78.27 24.14
N LYS A 282 6.59 78.20 23.39
CA LYS A 282 5.55 77.19 23.62
C LYS A 282 6.05 75.77 23.43
N ALA A 283 6.93 75.52 22.47
CA ALA A 283 7.57 74.21 22.28
C ALA A 283 8.42 73.81 23.50
N ALA A 284 9.13 74.75 24.13
CA ALA A 284 9.87 74.48 25.37
C ALA A 284 8.93 74.21 26.56
N GLU A 285 7.86 74.99 26.71
CA GLU A 285 6.84 74.81 27.77
C GLU A 285 6.12 73.44 27.65
N VAL A 286 5.80 72.99 26.43
CA VAL A 286 5.24 71.65 26.16
C VAL A 286 6.24 70.53 26.46
N THR A 287 7.52 70.72 26.11
CA THR A 287 8.58 69.71 26.34
C THR A 287 9.01 69.60 27.82
N GLN A 288 8.67 70.59 28.65
CA GLN A 288 8.88 70.53 30.10
C GLN A 288 7.70 69.92 30.87
N SER A 289 6.49 69.95 30.30
CA SER A 289 5.26 69.46 30.93
C SER A 289 4.90 68.03 30.51
N GLN A 290 5.34 67.59 29.33
CA GLN A 290 5.35 66.18 28.90
C GLN A 290 6.80 65.72 28.89
N GLY A 291 7.12 64.67 29.67
CA GLY A 291 8.49 64.17 29.83
C GLY A 291 9.16 63.84 28.50
N SER A 292 10.47 64.04 28.43
CA SER A 292 11.29 63.90 27.22
C SER A 292 11.46 62.45 26.76
N GLU A 293 10.40 61.83 26.21
CA GLU A 293 10.42 60.44 25.74
C GLU A 293 10.20 60.27 24.22
N ASN A 294 9.72 61.29 23.50
CA ASN A 294 9.59 61.22 22.04
C ASN A 294 10.79 61.84 21.33
N GLY A 295 11.70 60.99 20.85
CA GLY A 295 12.86 61.33 20.00
C GLY A 295 12.50 61.79 18.58
N GLY A 296 11.49 62.65 18.44
CA GLY A 296 11.01 63.20 17.17
C GLY A 296 11.48 64.64 16.91
N VAL A 297 11.25 65.10 15.66
CA VAL A 297 11.70 66.39 15.11
C VAL A 297 11.56 67.56 16.11
N SER A 298 12.67 68.22 16.41
CA SER A 298 12.69 69.39 17.29
C SER A 298 12.23 70.63 16.53
N ILE A 299 11.20 71.32 17.02
CA ILE A 299 10.72 72.58 16.42
C ILE A 299 11.85 73.62 16.35
N SER A 300 12.67 73.72 17.39
CA SER A 300 13.83 74.62 17.39
C SER A 300 14.93 74.20 16.41
N GLY A 301 15.04 72.90 16.11
CA GLY A 301 15.93 72.36 15.08
C GLY A 301 15.41 72.64 13.68
N ALA A 302 14.18 72.24 13.36
CA ALA A 302 13.57 72.42 12.05
C ALA A 302 13.49 73.90 11.61
N ILE A 303 13.16 74.83 12.54
CA ILE A 303 13.19 76.27 12.24
C ILE A 303 14.64 76.72 11.91
N ALA A 304 15.65 76.22 12.62
CA ALA A 304 17.06 76.59 12.39
C ALA A 304 17.66 75.93 11.13
N GLU A 305 17.25 74.70 10.79
CA GLU A 305 17.66 74.00 9.58
C GLU A 305 17.09 74.70 8.33
N GLN A 306 15.85 75.19 8.38
CA GLN A 306 15.26 76.08 7.36
C GLN A 306 15.74 77.56 7.44
N GLU A 307 16.54 77.93 8.43
CA GLU A 307 17.34 79.18 8.44
C GLU A 307 18.71 78.97 7.75
N SER A 308 19.17 77.72 7.58
CA SER A 308 20.46 77.39 6.96
C SER A 308 20.39 76.78 5.55
N ASN A 309 19.29 76.08 5.22
CA ASN A 309 19.00 75.56 3.89
C ASN A 309 18.04 76.51 3.17
N ASP A 310 18.41 77.02 2.00
CA ASP A 310 17.52 77.79 1.11
C ASP A 310 16.40 76.89 0.54
N VAL A 311 15.32 76.68 1.30
CA VAL A 311 14.13 75.91 0.85
C VAL A 311 13.26 76.77 -0.09
N SER A 312 13.85 77.17 -1.22
CA SER A 312 13.37 78.22 -2.14
C SER A 312 12.00 77.97 -2.81
N ASP A 313 11.48 76.75 -2.72
CA ASP A 313 10.25 76.34 -3.44
C ASP A 313 8.98 76.55 -2.62
N LEU A 314 9.05 76.42 -1.29
CA LEU A 314 7.94 76.69 -0.36
C LEU A 314 7.89 78.15 0.11
N GLU A 315 8.90 78.97 -0.21
CA GLU A 315 8.95 80.35 0.25
C GLU A 315 7.98 81.28 -0.51
N PRO A 316 7.07 81.97 0.20
CA PRO A 316 6.04 82.80 -0.41
C PRO A 316 6.62 84.12 -0.93
N LYS A 317 6.85 84.16 -2.24
CA LYS A 317 7.52 85.24 -2.99
C LYS A 317 6.76 86.58 -2.96
N THR A 318 5.45 86.58 -2.74
CA THR A 318 4.64 87.80 -2.54
C THR A 318 3.77 87.74 -1.27
N ALA A 319 3.27 88.91 -0.86
CA ALA A 319 2.32 89.00 0.25
C ALA A 319 0.97 88.31 -0.04
N LYS A 320 0.63 88.11 -1.32
CA LYS A 320 -0.55 87.34 -1.73
C LYS A 320 -0.32 85.84 -1.51
N ASP A 321 0.85 85.35 -1.94
CA ASP A 321 1.23 83.94 -1.77
C ASP A 321 1.33 83.57 -0.29
N ARG A 322 1.75 84.50 0.58
CA ARG A 322 1.67 84.34 2.05
C ARG A 322 0.24 84.10 2.54
N ALA A 323 -0.72 84.91 2.08
CA ALA A 323 -2.13 84.77 2.48
C ALA A 323 -2.76 83.47 1.95
N GLU A 324 -2.32 83.00 0.78
CA GLU A 324 -2.74 81.73 0.18
C GLU A 324 -2.15 80.53 0.93
N MET A 325 -0.85 80.53 1.23
CA MET A 325 -0.19 79.53 2.08
C MET A 325 -0.83 79.44 3.47
N LEU A 326 -1.09 80.57 4.12
CA LEU A 326 -1.76 80.62 5.43
C LEU A 326 -3.20 80.06 5.38
N LYS A 327 -3.89 80.22 4.24
CA LYS A 327 -5.22 79.62 4.04
C LYS A 327 -5.14 78.11 3.91
N VAL A 328 -4.16 77.58 3.17
CA VAL A 328 -3.92 76.13 3.03
C VAL A 328 -3.57 75.52 4.40
N VAL A 329 -2.62 76.09 5.14
CA VAL A 329 -2.26 75.64 6.49
C VAL A 329 -3.46 75.55 7.44
N VAL A 330 -4.40 76.50 7.39
CA VAL A 330 -5.62 76.47 8.23
C VAL A 330 -6.65 75.43 7.74
N GLN A 331 -6.70 75.14 6.44
CA GLN A 331 -7.57 74.10 5.89
C GLN A 331 -7.03 72.71 6.28
N ASP A 332 -5.80 72.41 5.89
CA ASP A 332 -5.13 71.12 6.14
C ASP A 332 -5.12 70.78 7.64
N ALA A 333 -4.93 71.76 8.52
CA ALA A 333 -4.89 71.52 9.95
C ALA A 333 -6.26 71.13 10.57
N GLY A 334 -7.35 71.19 9.81
CA GLY A 334 -8.63 70.56 10.14
C GLY A 334 -8.73 69.09 9.68
N GLU A 335 -7.88 68.66 8.74
CA GLU A 335 -7.86 67.32 8.11
C GLU A 335 -6.77 66.42 8.72
N VAL A 336 -5.76 66.99 9.40
CA VAL A 336 -4.62 66.26 10.02
C VAL A 336 -5.05 65.10 10.94
N ASP A 337 -6.06 65.30 11.80
CA ASP A 337 -6.50 64.26 12.74
C ASP A 337 -7.24 63.11 12.02
N ASP A 338 -7.90 63.39 10.89
CA ASP A 338 -8.55 62.37 10.04
C ASP A 338 -7.50 61.56 9.27
N VAL A 339 -6.44 62.21 8.76
CA VAL A 339 -5.28 61.55 8.13
C VAL A 339 -4.57 60.61 9.11
N VAL A 340 -4.41 61.01 10.38
CA VAL A 340 -3.81 60.13 11.41
C VAL A 340 -4.72 58.93 11.73
N GLN A 341 -6.04 59.11 11.75
CA GLN A 341 -7.00 58.02 11.91
C GLN A 341 -6.97 57.04 10.73
N GLU A 342 -6.85 57.54 9.49
CA GLU A 342 -6.71 56.71 8.28
C GLU A 342 -5.41 55.87 8.31
N ILE A 343 -4.29 56.44 8.76
CA ILE A 343 -3.03 55.69 8.96
C ILE A 343 -3.23 54.57 10.00
N GLN A 344 -3.95 54.84 11.10
CA GLN A 344 -4.26 53.82 12.12
C GLN A 344 -5.19 52.72 11.60
N ALA A 345 -6.22 53.09 10.82
CA ALA A 345 -7.15 52.14 10.22
C ALA A 345 -6.45 51.22 9.20
N ARG A 346 -5.56 51.77 8.37
CA ARG A 346 -4.73 51.00 7.43
C ARG A 346 -3.77 50.07 8.15
N LEU A 347 -3.11 50.51 9.23
CA LEU A 347 -2.24 49.63 10.02
C LEU A 347 -3.02 48.45 10.60
N ALA A 348 -4.21 48.70 11.18
CA ALA A 348 -5.05 47.63 11.74
C ALA A 348 -5.52 46.64 10.67
N ALA A 349 -5.82 47.12 9.45
CA ALA A 349 -6.12 46.25 8.31
C ALA A 349 -4.91 45.40 7.89
N MET A 350 -3.71 45.99 7.82
CA MET A 350 -2.46 45.26 7.51
C MET A 350 -2.12 44.20 8.57
N GLU A 351 -2.33 44.48 9.85
CA GLU A 351 -2.11 43.51 10.94
C GLU A 351 -3.07 42.32 10.83
N HIS A 352 -4.36 42.56 10.57
CA HIS A 352 -5.33 41.49 10.34
C HIS A 352 -4.95 40.64 9.12
N GLU A 353 -4.57 41.29 8.04
CA GLU A 353 -4.28 40.64 6.76
C GLU A 353 -2.96 39.84 6.79
N SER A 354 -1.96 40.35 7.51
CA SER A 354 -0.72 39.62 7.79
C SER A 354 -0.96 38.37 8.64
N SER A 355 -1.86 38.41 9.62
CA SER A 355 -2.18 37.22 10.44
C SER A 355 -2.71 36.07 9.58
N ILE A 356 -3.52 36.37 8.56
CA ILE A 356 -4.09 35.36 7.66
C ILE A 356 -3.00 34.75 6.76
N LEU A 357 -2.06 35.58 6.27
CA LEU A 357 -0.89 35.11 5.53
C LEU A 357 0.02 34.22 6.38
N GLU A 358 0.24 34.58 7.65
CA GLU A 358 1.07 33.78 8.57
C GLU A 358 0.45 32.41 8.88
N ASP A 359 -0.87 32.35 9.10
CA ASP A 359 -1.60 31.08 9.28
C ASP A 359 -1.50 30.18 8.03
N GLN A 360 -1.58 30.75 6.83
CA GLN A 360 -1.44 30.02 5.56
C GLN A 360 -0.01 29.55 5.31
N ALA A 361 0.99 30.38 5.61
CA ALA A 361 2.41 30.01 5.51
C ALA A 361 2.77 28.88 6.47
N GLU A 362 2.22 28.91 7.70
CA GLU A 362 2.38 27.87 8.70
C GLU A 362 1.64 26.57 8.31
N LEU A 363 0.44 26.63 7.74
CA LEU A 363 -0.25 25.45 7.19
C LEU A 363 0.57 24.82 6.05
N THR A 364 1.13 25.64 5.16
CA THR A 364 2.03 25.20 4.08
C THR A 364 3.30 24.52 4.64
N ARG A 365 3.88 25.08 5.71
CA ARG A 365 5.04 24.51 6.41
C ARG A 365 4.73 23.13 6.99
N ARG A 366 3.57 22.96 7.63
CA ARG A 366 3.09 21.66 8.15
C ARG A 366 2.84 20.64 7.03
N ALA A 367 2.27 21.08 5.92
CA ALA A 367 2.06 20.23 4.74
C ALA A 367 3.39 19.73 4.17
N TYR A 368 4.38 20.62 4.06
CA TYR A 368 5.73 20.27 3.62
C TYR A 368 6.41 19.26 4.57
N THR A 369 6.32 19.44 5.89
CA THR A 369 6.86 18.45 6.85
C THR A 369 6.17 17.10 6.74
N GLY A 370 4.84 17.06 6.56
CA GLY A 370 4.11 15.81 6.33
C GLY A 370 4.49 15.10 5.02
N VAL A 371 4.81 15.86 3.95
CA VAL A 371 5.35 15.30 2.71
C VAL A 371 6.77 14.76 2.91
N LEU A 372 7.61 15.40 3.74
CA LEU A 372 8.92 14.86 4.11
C LEU A 372 8.83 13.57 4.94
N GLU A 373 7.86 13.46 5.86
CA GLU A 373 7.58 12.23 6.59
C GLU A 373 7.13 11.10 5.65
N ALA A 374 6.26 11.40 4.69
CA ALA A 374 5.87 10.44 3.64
C ALA A 374 7.06 10.03 2.75
N TYR A 375 7.96 10.96 2.42
CA TYR A 375 9.18 10.67 1.66
C TYR A 375 10.17 9.80 2.46
N ALA A 376 10.34 10.06 3.76
CA ALA A 376 11.15 9.22 4.65
C ALA A 376 10.57 7.80 4.76
N ALA A 377 9.25 7.67 4.96
CA ALA A 377 8.57 6.38 4.98
C ALA A 377 8.70 5.63 3.64
N LEU A 378 8.68 6.31 2.50
CA LEU A 378 8.98 5.71 1.19
C LEU A 378 10.41 5.17 1.13
N GLY A 379 11.38 5.89 1.71
CA GLY A 379 12.77 5.42 1.85
C GLY A 379 12.87 4.13 2.65
N GLU A 380 12.23 4.07 3.83
CA GLU A 380 12.21 2.87 4.67
C GLU A 380 11.54 1.66 3.98
N ILE A 381 10.52 1.89 3.15
CA ILE A 381 9.89 0.85 2.33
C ILE A 381 10.85 0.40 1.22
N GLY A 382 11.63 1.34 0.66
CA GLY A 382 12.70 1.05 -0.28
C GLY A 382 13.78 0.14 0.31
N ASP A 383 14.19 0.38 1.55
CA ASP A 383 15.17 -0.45 2.28
C ASP A 383 14.64 -1.87 2.56
N ARG A 384 13.33 -2.03 2.77
CA ARG A 384 12.64 -3.33 2.94
C ARG A 384 12.33 -4.04 1.62
N LEU A 385 12.40 -3.35 0.48
CA LEU A 385 12.01 -3.89 -0.81
C LEU A 385 12.84 -5.12 -1.25
N PRO A 386 14.17 -5.18 -1.01
CA PRO A 386 14.96 -6.37 -1.27
C PRO A 386 14.49 -7.59 -0.45
N ASP A 387 14.06 -7.40 0.79
CA ASP A 387 13.57 -8.48 1.65
C ASP A 387 12.28 -9.10 1.07
N TYR A 388 11.35 -8.28 0.60
CA TYR A 388 10.12 -8.75 -0.04
C TYR A 388 10.40 -9.50 -1.36
N MET A 389 11.41 -9.08 -2.13
CA MET A 389 11.83 -9.80 -3.34
C MET A 389 12.60 -11.09 -3.01
N ALA A 390 13.40 -11.10 -1.94
CA ALA A 390 14.06 -12.29 -1.44
C ALA A 390 13.04 -13.32 -0.95
N ALA A 391 12.01 -12.90 -0.21
CA ALA A 391 10.90 -13.75 0.22
C ALA A 391 10.15 -14.38 -0.97
N GLU A 392 9.98 -13.66 -2.09
CA GLU A 392 9.43 -14.25 -3.32
C GLU A 392 10.36 -15.31 -3.94
N GLY A 393 11.67 -15.03 -3.96
CA GLY A 393 12.69 -15.96 -4.44
C GLY A 393 12.73 -17.25 -3.61
N ASP A 394 12.78 -17.12 -2.29
CA ASP A 394 12.72 -18.20 -1.32
C ASP A 394 11.41 -18.99 -1.44
N PHE A 395 10.27 -18.31 -1.58
CA PHE A 395 8.98 -18.96 -1.80
C PHE A 395 9.02 -19.85 -3.04
N ARG A 396 9.44 -19.32 -4.20
CA ARG A 396 9.52 -20.11 -5.44
C ARG A 396 10.55 -21.25 -5.35
N GLN A 397 11.72 -21.02 -4.75
CA GLN A 397 12.76 -22.04 -4.65
C GLN A 397 12.29 -23.21 -3.77
N ARG A 398 11.74 -22.91 -2.58
CA ARG A 398 11.23 -23.95 -1.67
C ARG A 398 10.00 -24.63 -2.25
N TRP A 399 9.16 -23.90 -2.99
CA TRP A 399 8.02 -24.46 -3.74
C TRP A 399 8.46 -25.55 -4.72
N GLU A 400 9.43 -25.27 -5.60
CA GLU A 400 9.89 -26.26 -6.59
C GLU A 400 10.59 -27.46 -5.91
N LEU A 401 11.41 -27.23 -4.89
CA LEU A 401 12.06 -28.32 -4.14
C LEU A 401 11.05 -29.28 -3.51
N GLU A 402 10.00 -28.74 -2.88
CA GLU A 402 8.98 -29.56 -2.22
C GLU A 402 8.05 -30.24 -3.24
N LYS A 403 7.76 -29.56 -4.35
CA LYS A 403 7.02 -30.14 -5.48
C LYS A 403 7.76 -31.33 -6.10
N ASP A 404 9.08 -31.24 -6.28
CA ASP A 404 9.90 -32.36 -6.76
C ASP A 404 9.94 -33.53 -5.76
N SER A 405 9.98 -33.23 -4.45
CA SER A 405 9.84 -34.21 -3.37
C SER A 405 8.50 -34.96 -3.46
N VAL A 406 7.37 -34.24 -3.58
CA VAL A 406 6.04 -34.84 -3.78
C VAL A 406 6.00 -35.66 -5.07
N HIS A 407 6.48 -35.13 -6.20
CA HIS A 407 6.51 -35.87 -7.47
C HIS A 407 7.34 -37.16 -7.40
N ALA A 408 8.37 -37.22 -6.53
CA ALA A 408 9.08 -38.46 -6.25
C ALA A 408 8.20 -39.47 -5.50
N LYS A 409 7.48 -39.04 -4.46
CA LYS A 409 6.57 -39.90 -3.70
C LYS A 409 5.37 -40.39 -4.50
N LEU A 410 4.80 -39.56 -5.37
CA LEU A 410 3.74 -39.97 -6.30
C LEU A 410 4.20 -41.08 -7.25
N ARG A 411 5.46 -41.04 -7.71
CA ARG A 411 6.06 -42.11 -8.51
C ARG A 411 6.25 -43.38 -7.68
N GLU A 412 6.86 -43.29 -6.50
CA GLU A 412 7.03 -44.43 -5.59
C GLU A 412 5.69 -45.13 -5.26
N MET A 413 4.61 -44.38 -5.02
CA MET A 413 3.27 -44.93 -4.79
C MET A 413 2.66 -45.59 -6.03
N THR A 414 2.91 -45.03 -7.22
CA THR A 414 2.45 -45.60 -8.49
C THR A 414 3.17 -46.93 -8.78
N ASP A 415 4.49 -46.97 -8.55
CA ASP A 415 5.31 -48.17 -8.71
C ASP A 415 4.87 -49.27 -7.71
N LEU A 416 4.57 -48.90 -6.46
CA LEU A 416 4.08 -49.83 -5.45
C LEU A 416 2.68 -50.38 -5.79
N ARG A 417 1.78 -49.52 -6.30
CA ARG A 417 0.47 -49.93 -6.80
C ARG A 417 0.61 -50.94 -7.93
N GLU A 418 1.49 -50.68 -8.91
CA GLU A 418 1.72 -51.62 -10.01
C GLU A 418 2.31 -52.95 -9.51
N PHE A 419 3.22 -52.91 -8.53
CA PHE A 419 3.73 -54.11 -7.87
C PHE A 419 2.62 -54.93 -7.20
N TYR A 420 1.66 -54.29 -6.52
CA TYR A 420 0.51 -54.94 -5.90
C TYR A 420 -0.48 -55.54 -6.93
N GLU A 421 -0.74 -54.87 -8.05
CA GLU A 421 -1.56 -55.41 -9.16
C GLU A 421 -0.89 -56.63 -9.82
N ARG A 422 0.44 -56.58 -10.01
CA ARG A 422 1.23 -57.71 -10.51
C ARG A 422 1.28 -58.86 -9.50
N TYR A 423 1.35 -58.58 -8.19
CA TYR A 423 1.33 -59.59 -7.13
C TYR A 423 0.00 -60.34 -7.09
N ALA A 424 -1.14 -59.64 -7.19
CA ALA A 424 -2.45 -60.27 -7.33
C ALA A 424 -2.51 -61.21 -8.56
N SER A 425 -2.06 -60.72 -9.72
CA SER A 425 -2.03 -61.49 -10.97
C SER A 425 -1.12 -62.73 -10.90
N ALA A 426 0.00 -62.63 -10.17
CA ALA A 426 0.91 -63.74 -9.92
C ALA A 426 0.30 -64.78 -8.97
N TYR A 427 -0.47 -64.35 -7.96
CA TYR A 427 -1.21 -65.24 -7.07
C TYR A 427 -2.29 -66.05 -7.83
N ASP A 428 -3.06 -65.41 -8.72
CA ASP A 428 -4.03 -66.13 -9.57
C ASP A 428 -3.34 -67.17 -10.47
N SER A 429 -2.15 -66.84 -10.97
CA SER A 429 -1.33 -67.77 -11.76
C SER A 429 -0.79 -68.94 -10.92
N LEU A 430 -0.42 -68.69 -9.66
CA LEU A 430 0.02 -69.72 -8.71
C LEU A 430 -1.11 -70.71 -8.39
N VAL A 431 -2.34 -70.23 -8.20
CA VAL A 431 -3.52 -71.08 -8.00
C VAL A 431 -3.70 -72.06 -9.18
N LEU A 432 -3.64 -71.58 -10.42
CA LEU A 432 -3.75 -72.42 -11.60
C LEU A 432 -2.61 -73.45 -11.71
N GLU A 433 -1.39 -73.09 -11.31
CA GLU A 433 -0.24 -74.02 -11.29
C GLU A 433 -0.38 -75.09 -10.20
N VAL A 434 -0.94 -74.77 -9.03
CA VAL A 434 -1.25 -75.75 -7.97
C VAL A 434 -2.27 -76.77 -8.45
N ASP A 435 -3.37 -76.34 -9.06
CA ASP A 435 -4.37 -77.25 -9.63
C ASP A 435 -3.81 -78.06 -10.80
N ARG A 436 -2.94 -77.48 -11.63
CA ARG A 436 -2.23 -78.21 -12.70
C ARG A 436 -1.33 -79.30 -12.13
N ARG A 437 -0.61 -79.05 -11.02
CA ARG A 437 0.25 -80.03 -10.35
C ARG A 437 -0.55 -81.18 -9.76
N LYS A 438 -1.61 -80.89 -8.99
CA LYS A 438 -2.55 -81.91 -8.51
C LYS A 438 -3.09 -82.77 -9.65
N GLY A 439 -3.52 -82.14 -10.74
CA GLY A 439 -3.98 -82.85 -11.93
C GLY A 439 -2.89 -83.66 -12.64
N VAL A 440 -1.60 -83.38 -12.45
CA VAL A 440 -0.49 -84.27 -12.85
C VAL A 440 -0.37 -85.45 -11.88
N ASP A 441 -0.38 -85.20 -10.57
CA ASP A 441 -0.21 -86.23 -9.54
C ASP A 441 -1.37 -87.24 -9.55
N GLU A 442 -2.61 -86.77 -9.70
CA GLU A 442 -3.81 -87.61 -9.91
C GLU A 442 -3.68 -88.49 -11.17
N ARG A 443 -3.13 -87.95 -12.27
CA ARG A 443 -2.90 -88.72 -13.50
C ARG A 443 -1.79 -89.76 -13.32
N ILE A 444 -0.71 -89.42 -12.64
CA ILE A 444 0.38 -90.36 -12.30
C ILE A 444 -0.17 -91.48 -11.40
N GLY A 445 -0.91 -91.13 -10.35
CA GLY A 445 -1.58 -92.07 -9.46
C GLY A 445 -2.61 -92.96 -10.18
N ALA A 446 -3.36 -92.42 -11.15
CA ALA A 446 -4.29 -93.20 -11.96
C ALA A 446 -3.57 -94.19 -12.91
N ILE A 447 -2.43 -93.81 -13.48
CA ILE A 447 -1.59 -94.70 -14.28
C ILE A 447 -1.03 -95.82 -13.40
N TRP A 448 -0.51 -95.50 -12.21
CA TRP A 448 0.01 -96.50 -11.28
C TRP A 448 -1.06 -97.44 -10.74
N ARG A 449 -2.26 -96.94 -10.39
CA ARG A 449 -3.41 -97.79 -10.02
C ARG A 449 -3.78 -98.76 -11.15
N LYS A 450 -3.89 -98.26 -12.39
CA LYS A 450 -4.17 -99.11 -13.56
C LYS A 450 -3.05 -100.13 -13.85
N ALA A 451 -1.80 -99.78 -13.57
CA ALA A 451 -0.67 -100.71 -13.68
C ALA A 451 -0.72 -101.79 -12.59
N GLN A 452 -1.02 -101.42 -11.34
CA GLN A 452 -1.24 -102.34 -10.22
C GLN A 452 -2.40 -103.30 -10.54
N ASP A 453 -3.56 -102.79 -10.98
CA ASP A 453 -4.71 -103.62 -11.42
C ASP A 453 -4.32 -104.63 -12.52
N SER A 454 -3.38 -104.26 -13.39
CA SER A 454 -2.90 -105.14 -14.46
C SER A 454 -1.89 -106.18 -13.96
N VAL A 455 -1.05 -105.84 -12.97
CA VAL A 455 -0.15 -106.78 -12.30
C VAL A 455 -0.97 -107.78 -11.47
N ASP A 456 -1.95 -107.30 -10.72
CA ASP A 456 -2.81 -108.13 -9.88
C ASP A 456 -3.60 -109.14 -10.73
N LYS A 457 -4.10 -108.74 -11.91
CA LYS A 457 -4.71 -109.66 -12.89
C LYS A 457 -3.76 -110.71 -13.45
N ILE A 458 -2.48 -110.37 -13.66
CA ILE A 458 -1.46 -111.33 -14.11
C ILE A 458 -1.15 -112.33 -12.98
N LEU A 459 -1.07 -111.86 -11.74
CA LEU A 459 -0.87 -112.71 -10.57
C LEU A 459 -2.09 -113.64 -10.34
N GLU A 460 -3.32 -113.15 -10.52
CA GLU A 460 -4.53 -113.96 -10.44
C GLU A 460 -4.56 -115.04 -11.55
N ALA A 461 -4.19 -114.68 -12.79
CA ALA A 461 -4.09 -115.63 -13.89
C ALA A 461 -2.97 -116.68 -13.67
N ASP A 462 -1.81 -116.30 -13.13
CA ASP A 462 -0.74 -117.22 -12.73
C ASP A 462 -1.18 -118.15 -11.59
N LEU A 463 -1.92 -117.65 -10.60
CA LEU A 463 -2.52 -118.49 -9.55
C LEU A 463 -3.47 -119.53 -10.16
N VAL A 464 -4.45 -119.11 -10.99
CA VAL A 464 -5.37 -120.04 -11.67
C VAL A 464 -4.62 -121.07 -12.52
N ALA A 465 -3.58 -120.66 -13.25
CA ALA A 465 -2.76 -121.56 -14.06
C ALA A 465 -1.95 -122.57 -13.21
N ARG A 466 -1.40 -122.13 -12.07
CA ARG A 466 -0.72 -123.02 -11.10
C ARG A 466 -1.70 -123.99 -10.45
N GLU A 467 -2.91 -123.55 -10.13
CA GLU A 467 -3.95 -124.44 -9.57
C GLU A 467 -4.40 -125.47 -10.60
N ALA A 468 -4.62 -125.09 -11.86
CA ALA A 468 -4.91 -126.02 -12.94
C ALA A 468 -3.77 -127.05 -13.14
N PHE A 469 -2.52 -126.58 -13.25
CA PHE A 469 -1.34 -127.46 -13.36
C PHE A 469 -1.21 -128.42 -12.16
N ARG A 470 -1.48 -127.94 -10.94
CA ARG A 470 -1.49 -128.76 -9.72
C ARG A 470 -2.61 -129.80 -9.75
N ASN A 471 -3.79 -129.47 -10.27
CA ASN A 471 -4.88 -130.42 -10.41
C ASN A 471 -4.58 -131.50 -11.47
N ASP A 472 -3.92 -131.13 -12.58
CA ASP A 472 -3.63 -132.03 -13.70
C ASP A 472 -2.43 -132.97 -13.43
N VAL A 473 -1.40 -132.51 -12.73
CA VAL A 473 -0.11 -133.23 -12.59
C VAL A 473 0.32 -133.44 -11.13
N GLY A 474 -0.31 -132.77 -10.16
CA GLY A 474 0.14 -132.74 -8.76
C GLY A 474 0.13 -134.08 -8.04
N GLU A 475 -0.79 -135.00 -8.37
CA GLU A 475 -0.81 -136.36 -7.79
C GLU A 475 0.43 -137.20 -8.18
N PHE A 476 1.14 -136.81 -9.24
CA PHE A 476 2.31 -137.52 -9.77
C PHE A 476 3.65 -136.84 -9.42
N LEU A 477 3.62 -135.69 -8.74
CA LEU A 477 4.80 -134.88 -8.41
C LEU A 477 5.05 -134.86 -6.90
N PRO A 478 6.18 -135.42 -6.40
CA PRO A 478 6.56 -135.30 -5.00
C PRO A 478 6.72 -133.82 -4.61
N THR A 479 6.16 -133.43 -3.47
CA THR A 479 6.14 -132.04 -2.98
C THR A 479 7.53 -131.43 -2.79
N ASP A 480 8.53 -132.27 -2.57
CA ASP A 480 9.91 -131.86 -2.27
C ASP A 480 10.75 -131.64 -3.54
N LEU A 481 10.19 -131.87 -4.73
CA LEU A 481 10.90 -131.69 -6.01
C LEU A 481 11.25 -130.22 -6.29
N TRP A 482 10.41 -129.29 -5.84
CA TRP A 482 10.67 -127.85 -5.93
C TRP A 482 9.87 -127.06 -4.89
N GLU A 483 10.56 -126.41 -3.94
CA GLU A 483 9.95 -125.58 -2.88
C GLU A 483 9.03 -124.47 -3.44
N GLY A 484 9.32 -123.97 -4.64
CA GLY A 484 8.51 -122.96 -5.33
C GLY A 484 7.13 -123.44 -5.80
N MET A 485 6.87 -124.76 -5.79
CA MET A 485 5.59 -125.34 -6.20
C MET A 485 4.44 -125.04 -5.22
N GLN A 486 4.74 -124.81 -3.93
CA GLN A 486 3.74 -124.48 -2.90
C GLN A 486 3.85 -123.03 -2.37
N GLY A 487 4.90 -122.29 -2.73
CA GLY A 487 5.11 -120.93 -2.26
C GLY A 487 4.07 -119.94 -2.80
N PRO A 488 3.59 -118.97 -2.01
CA PRO A 488 2.71 -117.92 -2.49
C PRO A 488 3.39 -117.08 -3.58
N ALA A 489 2.60 -116.57 -4.54
CA ALA A 489 3.11 -115.68 -5.57
C ALA A 489 3.73 -114.41 -4.96
N ARG A 490 4.80 -113.89 -5.59
CA ARG A 490 5.47 -112.67 -5.14
C ARG A 490 4.53 -111.47 -5.33
N ARG A 491 4.18 -110.80 -4.23
CA ARG A 491 3.40 -109.56 -4.25
C ARG A 491 4.33 -108.38 -4.56
N TRP A 492 3.85 -107.47 -5.40
CA TRP A 492 4.51 -106.20 -5.73
C TRP A 492 3.55 -105.06 -5.37
N LYS A 493 4.06 -103.99 -4.75
CA LYS A 493 3.32 -102.77 -4.42
C LYS A 493 4.16 -101.57 -4.81
N VAL A 494 3.57 -100.60 -5.49
CA VAL A 494 4.18 -99.29 -5.74
C VAL A 494 3.73 -98.33 -4.64
N VAL A 495 4.63 -97.46 -4.16
CA VAL A 495 4.32 -96.42 -3.16
C VAL A 495 4.91 -95.10 -3.63
N ALA A 496 4.20 -93.99 -3.38
CA ALA A 496 4.70 -92.65 -3.66
C ALA A 496 5.80 -92.28 -2.67
N VAL A 497 6.84 -91.59 -3.17
CA VAL A 497 7.96 -91.09 -2.38
C VAL A 497 8.04 -89.58 -2.59
N GLY A 498 8.10 -88.81 -1.52
CA GLY A 498 8.26 -87.36 -1.57
C GLY A 498 9.69 -86.94 -1.95
N ASP A 499 9.89 -85.66 -2.22
CA ASP A 499 11.19 -85.10 -2.65
C ASP A 499 12.29 -85.31 -1.57
N ASP A 500 11.89 -85.39 -0.29
CA ASP A 500 12.76 -85.64 0.85
C ASP A 500 13.08 -87.13 1.10
N GLY A 501 12.55 -88.04 0.28
CA GLY A 501 12.74 -89.49 0.40
C GLY A 501 11.81 -90.19 1.40
N GLU A 502 10.92 -89.45 2.08
CA GLU A 502 9.88 -90.05 2.92
C GLU A 502 8.77 -90.70 2.07
N VAL A 503 8.32 -91.86 2.52
CA VAL A 503 7.29 -92.66 1.83
C VAL A 503 5.92 -92.17 2.27
N VAL A 504 5.11 -91.69 1.34
CA VAL A 504 3.74 -91.25 1.63
C VAL A 504 2.84 -92.48 1.71
N GLU A 505 2.55 -92.95 2.93
CA GLU A 505 1.58 -94.02 3.15
C GLU A 505 0.16 -93.50 2.94
N ASP A 506 -0.44 -93.88 1.81
CA ASP A 506 -1.83 -93.62 1.45
C ASP A 506 -2.78 -94.33 2.44
N SER A 507 -3.29 -93.58 3.43
CA SER A 507 -3.92 -94.11 4.64
C SER A 507 -5.40 -94.45 4.49
N ASP A 508 -5.84 -94.88 3.30
CA ASP A 508 -7.26 -94.95 2.92
C ASP A 508 -7.72 -96.36 2.50
N ALA A 509 -7.36 -97.37 3.31
CA ALA A 509 -7.68 -98.77 3.05
C ALA A 509 -7.96 -99.64 4.30
N GLN A 510 -8.58 -99.10 5.36
CA GLN A 510 -8.93 -99.92 6.54
C GLN A 510 -10.16 -99.49 7.35
N GLN A 511 -11.34 -99.42 6.70
CA GLN A 511 -12.62 -99.42 7.44
C GLN A 511 -13.84 -99.87 6.61
N GLN A 512 -13.92 -101.18 6.28
CA GLN A 512 -15.19 -101.86 6.00
C GLN A 512 -15.04 -103.40 5.94
N THR A 513 -15.42 -104.07 7.03
CA THR A 513 -15.78 -105.49 7.03
C THR A 513 -17.05 -105.67 7.86
N PRO A 514 -18.17 -106.11 7.28
CA PRO A 514 -19.40 -106.37 8.04
C PRO A 514 -19.31 -107.73 8.75
N ALA A 515 -19.64 -107.76 10.04
CA ALA A 515 -19.84 -109.00 10.77
C ALA A 515 -21.35 -109.32 10.82
N ALA A 516 -21.75 -110.43 10.19
CA ALA A 516 -23.10 -110.97 10.26
C ALA A 516 -23.13 -112.23 11.15
N GLU A 517 -24.15 -112.28 12.00
CA GLU A 517 -24.74 -113.41 12.75
C GLU A 517 -24.00 -114.75 12.85
N ARG A 518 -23.75 -115.17 14.11
CA ARG A 518 -24.35 -116.40 14.66
C ARG A 518 -24.46 -116.35 16.18
#